data_AF-A0A8T1V480-F1
#
_entry.id   AF-A0A8T1V480-F1
#
_cell.length_a   1.000
_cell.length_b   1.000
_cell.length_c   1.000
_cell.angle_alpha   90.00
_cell.angle_beta   90.00
_cell.angle_gamma   90.00
#
_symmetry.space_group_name_H-M   'P 1'
#
loop_
_entity.id
_entity.type
_entity.pdbx_description
1 polymer ?
#
loop_
_entity_poly.entity_id
_entity_poly.type
_entity_poly.pdbx_seq_one_letter_code
_entity_poly.pdbx_strand_id
1 'polypeptide(L)'
;MTISKTHPVNASGIISVLKNLGLLEAVKSNPRQAALLFVVPEDIAACYKRQEIVPEATEDGPVLAVKGIGPQAVKKLAKFNIHTIKELKAAIVAKTLPAKTIQPQALTNLQDMRDKSYSEAMAKIPQYVFSFIRTGQAASD
;
A
#
# COMPACT_ATOMS: atom_id res chain seq x y z
N MET A 1 4.45 27.47 -2.12
CA MET A 1 4.50 25.99 -2.07
C MET A 1 3.24 25.46 -2.73
N THR A 2 3.36 24.60 -3.75
CA THR A 2 2.20 23.94 -4.36
C THR A 2 1.96 22.64 -3.61
N ILE A 3 0.99 22.62 -2.71
CA ILE A 3 0.60 21.37 -2.02
C ILE A 3 -0.19 20.54 -3.03
N SER A 4 0.22 19.29 -3.24
CA SER A 4 -0.49 18.39 -4.15
C SER A 4 -1.91 18.16 -3.63
N LYS A 5 -2.89 18.24 -4.52
CA LYS A 5 -4.31 18.01 -4.18
C LYS A 5 -4.64 16.53 -4.01
N THR A 6 -3.76 15.66 -4.49
CA THR A 6 -3.84 14.20 -4.42
C THR A 6 -2.49 13.60 -4.06
N HIS A 7 -2.55 12.57 -3.24
CA HIS A 7 -1.46 11.76 -2.72
C HIS A 7 -1.94 10.31 -2.80
N PRO A 8 -1.40 9.51 -3.74
CA PRO A 8 -1.75 8.11 -3.84
C PRO A 8 -1.47 7.39 -2.51
N VAL A 9 -2.46 6.67 -1.99
CA VAL A 9 -2.37 5.91 -0.76
C VAL A 9 -2.21 4.44 -1.12
N ASN A 10 -1.13 3.80 -0.65
CA ASN A 10 -0.92 2.38 -0.93
C ASN A 10 -1.81 1.51 -0.05
N ALA A 11 -2.61 0.62 -0.66
CA ALA A 11 -3.46 -0.33 0.06
C ALA A 11 -2.66 -1.21 1.04
N SER A 12 -1.43 -1.59 0.68
CA SER A 12 -0.54 -2.37 1.56
C SER A 12 -0.23 -1.68 2.88
N GLY A 13 -0.14 -0.34 2.89
CA GLY A 13 0.04 0.45 4.12
C GLY A 13 -1.20 0.36 5.02
N ILE A 14 -2.38 0.51 4.43
CA ILE A 14 -3.66 0.41 5.15
C ILE A 14 -3.84 -1.01 5.73
N ILE A 15 -3.60 -2.04 4.91
CA ILE A 15 -3.67 -3.45 5.32
C ILE A 15 -2.76 -3.72 6.51
N SER A 16 -1.51 -3.24 6.46
CA SER A 16 -0.54 -3.42 7.55
C SER A 16 -1.03 -2.79 8.87
N VAL A 17 -1.53 -1.55 8.82
CA VAL A 17 -2.07 -0.87 10.01
C VAL A 17 -3.29 -1.63 10.56
N LEU A 18 -4.25 -1.99 9.72
CA LEU A 18 -5.45 -2.72 10.15
C LEU A 18 -5.14 -4.10 10.69
N LYS A 19 -4.13 -4.79 10.14
CA LYS A 19 -3.63 -6.09 10.65
C LYS A 19 -3.09 -5.93 12.05
N ASN A 20 -2.24 -4.92 12.27
CA ASN A 20 -1.63 -4.65 13.58
C ASN A 20 -2.65 -4.25 14.65
N LEU A 21 -3.78 -3.65 14.24
CA LEU A 21 -4.89 -3.30 15.11
C LEU A 21 -5.90 -4.45 15.30
N GLY A 22 -5.74 -5.59 14.62
CA GLY A 22 -6.69 -6.70 14.66
C GLY A 22 -8.04 -6.41 13.98
N LEU A 23 -8.11 -5.38 13.13
CA LEU A 23 -9.35 -4.90 12.48
C LEU A 23 -9.46 -5.32 11.01
N LEU A 24 -8.42 -5.92 10.43
CA LEU A 24 -8.34 -6.18 8.99
C LEU A 24 -9.52 -6.98 8.44
N GLU A 25 -9.88 -8.08 9.08
CA GLU A 25 -10.98 -8.94 8.61
C GLU A 25 -12.34 -8.25 8.72
N ALA A 26 -12.55 -7.50 9.81
CA ALA A 26 -13.77 -6.75 10.05
C ALA A 26 -13.96 -5.68 8.96
N VAL A 27 -12.91 -4.90 8.67
CA VAL A 27 -12.90 -3.88 7.61
C VAL A 27 -12.97 -4.49 6.20
N LYS A 28 -12.34 -5.65 5.96
CA LYS A 28 -12.48 -6.37 4.70
C LYS A 28 -13.95 -6.73 4.44
N SER A 29 -14.64 -7.24 5.45
CA SER A 29 -16.06 -7.63 5.35
C SER A 29 -16.99 -6.41 5.20
N ASN A 30 -16.68 -5.32 5.90
CA ASN A 30 -17.44 -4.08 5.86
C ASN A 30 -16.51 -2.86 5.90
N PRO A 31 -16.15 -2.28 4.73
CA PRO A 31 -15.23 -1.14 4.65
C PRO A 31 -15.67 0.11 5.40
N ARG A 32 -16.95 0.22 5.79
CA ARG A 32 -17.49 1.35 6.58
C ARG A 32 -17.10 1.30 8.06
N GLN A 33 -16.52 0.19 8.53
CA GLN A 33 -16.02 0.09 9.91
C GLN A 33 -14.71 0.84 10.14
N ALA A 34 -14.08 1.36 9.09
CA ALA A 34 -12.95 2.26 9.16
C ALA A 34 -13.21 3.51 8.33
N ALA A 35 -12.47 4.57 8.61
CA ALA A 35 -12.44 5.78 7.80
C ALA A 35 -11.01 6.29 7.69
N LEU A 36 -10.65 6.82 6.52
CA LEU A 36 -9.40 7.56 6.33
C LEU A 36 -9.68 9.04 6.52
N LEU A 37 -9.09 9.64 7.56
CA LEU A 37 -9.15 11.09 7.77
C LEU A 37 -7.87 11.74 7.25
N PHE A 38 -8.03 12.70 6.35
CA PHE A 38 -6.96 13.55 5.85
C PHE A 38 -7.03 14.91 6.53
N VAL A 39 -6.08 15.16 7.42
CA VAL A 39 -5.99 16.41 8.18
C VAL A 39 -5.19 17.41 7.38
N VAL A 40 -5.81 18.54 7.03
CA VAL A 40 -5.21 19.56 6.18
C VAL A 40 -5.46 20.96 6.74
N PRO A 41 -4.59 21.93 6.46
CA PRO A 41 -4.88 23.35 6.70
C PRO A 41 -6.17 23.81 6.01
N GLU A 42 -6.91 24.72 6.66
CA GLU A 42 -8.20 25.22 6.16
C GLU A 42 -8.11 25.88 4.77
N ASP A 43 -7.03 26.61 4.50
CA ASP A 43 -6.77 27.30 3.23
C ASP A 43 -6.68 26.36 2.02
N ILE A 44 -6.42 25.06 2.25
CA ILE A 44 -6.32 24.04 1.19
C ILE A 44 -7.43 22.98 1.26
N ALA A 45 -8.28 22.99 2.29
CA ALA A 45 -9.28 21.95 2.52
C ALA A 45 -10.26 21.81 1.35
N ALA A 46 -10.75 22.95 0.83
CA ALA A 46 -11.66 22.99 -0.32
C ALA A 46 -11.02 22.45 -1.62
N CYS A 47 -9.69 22.45 -1.71
CA CYS A 47 -8.95 21.95 -2.87
C CYS A 47 -8.59 20.46 -2.77
N TYR A 48 -8.77 19.83 -1.60
CA TYR A 48 -8.39 18.45 -1.37
C TYR A 48 -9.40 17.51 -2.05
N LYS A 49 -8.88 16.52 -2.80
CA LYS A 49 -9.71 15.57 -3.53
C LYS A 49 -9.77 14.22 -2.83
N ARG A 50 -10.63 13.32 -3.32
CA ARG A 50 -10.57 11.91 -2.93
C ARG A 50 -9.22 11.34 -3.36
N GLN A 51 -8.53 10.66 -2.44
CA GLN A 51 -7.24 10.05 -2.69
C GLN A 51 -7.42 8.72 -3.42
N GLU A 52 -6.59 8.49 -4.43
CA GLU A 52 -6.52 7.19 -5.10
C GLU A 52 -5.89 6.17 -4.14
N ILE A 53 -6.57 5.03 -3.95
CA ILE A 53 -6.00 3.90 -3.21
C ILE A 53 -5.38 2.95 -4.22
N VAL A 54 -4.05 2.95 -4.27
CA VAL A 54 -3.27 2.11 -5.17
C VAL A 54 -3.33 0.67 -4.65
N PRO A 55 -3.82 -0.30 -5.45
CA PRO A 55 -3.94 -1.68 -5.02
C PRO A 55 -2.56 -2.29 -4.72
N GLU A 56 -2.53 -3.27 -3.83
CA GLU A 56 -1.36 -4.12 -3.65
C GLU A 56 -1.14 -4.98 -4.90
N ALA A 57 0.12 -5.31 -5.19
CA ALA A 57 0.46 -6.21 -6.27
C ALA A 57 -0.27 -7.55 -6.10
N THR A 58 -0.75 -8.12 -7.20
CA THR A 58 -1.36 -9.46 -7.20
C THR A 58 -0.33 -10.50 -7.64
N GLU A 59 -0.68 -11.78 -7.54
CA GLU A 59 0.24 -12.88 -7.91
C GLU A 59 0.66 -12.84 -9.38
N ASP A 60 -0.20 -12.32 -10.26
CA ASP A 60 0.11 -12.14 -11.68
C ASP A 60 0.97 -10.90 -11.95
N GLY A 61 1.20 -10.08 -10.92
CA GLY A 61 2.02 -8.88 -10.98
C GLY A 61 3.52 -9.19 -11.14
N PRO A 62 4.30 -8.21 -11.60
CA PRO A 62 5.74 -8.35 -11.72
C PRO A 62 6.40 -8.45 -10.34
N VAL A 63 7.48 -9.24 -10.23
CA VAL A 63 8.24 -9.39 -8.97
C VAL A 63 8.77 -8.07 -8.41
N LEU A 64 9.00 -7.05 -9.26
CA LEU A 64 9.42 -5.71 -8.85
C LEU A 64 8.38 -5.00 -7.97
N ALA A 65 7.10 -5.37 -8.10
CA ALA A 65 6.03 -4.75 -7.33
C ALA A 65 6.03 -5.18 -5.86
N VAL A 66 6.79 -6.23 -5.50
CA VAL A 66 6.97 -6.65 -4.12
C VAL A 66 7.94 -5.72 -3.42
N LYS A 67 7.48 -5.07 -2.35
CA LYS A 67 8.33 -4.20 -1.53
C LYS A 67 9.55 -4.97 -1.02
N GLY A 68 10.75 -4.43 -1.28
CA GLY A 68 12.02 -5.06 -0.93
C GLY A 68 12.66 -5.88 -2.05
N ILE A 69 11.99 -6.06 -3.19
CA ILE A 69 12.62 -6.58 -4.41
C ILE A 69 13.08 -5.40 -5.27
N GLY A 70 14.39 -5.15 -5.24
CA GLY A 70 15.00 -4.11 -6.08
C GLY A 70 15.34 -4.61 -7.49
N PRO A 71 15.68 -3.69 -8.43
CA PRO A 71 16.01 -4.04 -9.82
C PRO A 71 17.11 -5.10 -9.97
N GLN A 72 18.09 -5.10 -9.06
CA GLN A 72 19.15 -6.11 -9.06
C GLN A 72 18.63 -7.52 -8.72
N ALA A 73 17.69 -7.62 -7.78
CA ALA A 73 17.04 -8.89 -7.45
C ALA A 73 16.19 -9.38 -8.63
N VAL A 74 15.46 -8.49 -9.30
CA VAL A 74 14.70 -8.82 -10.52
C VAL A 74 15.62 -9.39 -11.61
N LYS A 75 16.78 -8.77 -11.85
CA LYS A 75 17.76 -9.30 -12.82
C LYS A 75 18.28 -10.69 -12.45
N LYS A 76 18.42 -11.01 -11.15
CA LYS A 76 18.80 -12.35 -10.70
C LYS A 76 17.66 -13.34 -10.93
N LEU A 77 16.43 -12.98 -10.57
CA LEU A 77 15.23 -13.81 -10.76
C LEU A 77 14.96 -14.11 -12.24
N ALA A 78 15.18 -13.13 -13.13
CA ALA A 78 15.04 -13.32 -14.57
C ALA A 78 15.98 -14.41 -15.13
N LYS A 79 17.15 -14.65 -14.53
CA LYS A 79 18.04 -15.75 -14.93
C LYS A 79 17.46 -17.13 -14.63
N PHE A 80 16.47 -17.21 -13.74
CA PHE A 80 15.74 -18.42 -13.39
C PHE A 80 14.36 -18.48 -14.04
N ASN A 81 14.10 -17.65 -15.08
CA ASN A 81 12.80 -17.50 -15.72
C ASN A 81 11.67 -17.11 -14.76
N ILE A 82 11.98 -16.30 -13.74
CA ILE A 82 11.01 -15.80 -12.77
C ILE A 82 10.77 -14.31 -13.02
N HIS A 83 9.57 -14.00 -13.47
CA HIS A 83 9.11 -12.66 -13.80
C HIS A 83 7.87 -12.26 -12.99
N THR A 84 7.03 -13.23 -12.62
CA THR A 84 5.79 -13.00 -11.87
C THR A 84 5.91 -13.37 -10.40
N ILE A 85 5.06 -12.77 -9.57
CA ILE A 85 5.00 -13.07 -8.13
C ILE A 85 4.55 -14.53 -7.89
N LYS A 86 3.68 -15.06 -8.74
CA LYS A 86 3.25 -16.47 -8.72
C LYS A 86 4.42 -17.42 -8.96
N GLU A 87 5.22 -17.19 -9.98
CA GLU A 87 6.44 -17.96 -10.27
C GLU A 87 7.42 -17.89 -9.09
N LEU A 88 7.57 -16.70 -8.50
CA LEU A 88 8.43 -16.49 -7.35
C LEU A 88 7.97 -17.30 -6.14
N LYS A 89 6.66 -17.29 -5.83
CA LYS A 89 6.07 -18.13 -4.77
C LYS A 89 6.32 -19.61 -5.03
N ALA A 90 6.09 -20.08 -6.26
CA ALA A 90 6.32 -21.48 -6.64
C ALA A 90 7.79 -21.89 -6.49
N ALA A 91 8.74 -21.05 -6.91
CA ALA A 91 10.16 -21.32 -6.80
C ALA A 91 10.66 -21.37 -5.34
N ILE A 92 10.08 -20.54 -4.46
CA ILE A 92 10.35 -20.58 -3.01
C ILE A 92 9.87 -21.91 -2.41
N VAL A 93 8.64 -22.34 -2.74
CA VAL A 93 8.08 -23.62 -2.25
C VAL A 93 8.91 -24.81 -2.74
N ALA A 94 9.32 -24.77 -4.02
CA ALA A 94 10.15 -25.80 -4.63
C ALA A 94 11.62 -25.78 -4.17
N LYS A 95 12.04 -24.79 -3.35
CA LYS A 95 13.42 -24.58 -2.89
C LYS A 95 14.44 -24.51 -4.03
N THR A 96 14.04 -24.00 -5.18
CA THR A 96 14.90 -23.91 -6.38
C THR A 96 15.77 -22.65 -6.42
N LEU A 97 15.52 -21.71 -5.50
CA LEU A 97 16.24 -20.43 -5.43
C LEU A 97 17.52 -20.52 -4.57
N PRO A 98 18.65 -19.95 -5.03
CA PRO A 98 19.85 -19.83 -4.21
C PRO A 98 19.58 -19.04 -2.92
N ALA A 99 20.27 -19.41 -1.84
CA ALA A 99 20.24 -18.66 -0.59
C ALA A 99 20.65 -17.18 -0.82
N LYS A 100 19.96 -16.25 -0.16
CA LYS A 100 20.15 -14.78 -0.28
C LYS A 100 19.79 -14.18 -1.65
N THR A 101 19.05 -14.87 -2.51
CA THR A 101 18.52 -14.28 -3.75
C THR A 101 17.51 -13.16 -3.45
N ILE A 102 16.74 -13.31 -2.37
CA ILE A 102 15.72 -12.36 -1.90
C ILE A 102 16.07 -11.98 -0.45
N GLN A 103 15.87 -10.72 -0.09
CA GLN A 103 16.05 -10.28 1.29
C GLN A 103 14.96 -10.90 2.20
N PRO A 104 15.26 -11.23 3.48
CA PRO A 104 14.26 -11.79 4.40
C PRO A 104 12.99 -10.94 4.53
N GLN A 105 13.13 -9.61 4.49
CA GLN A 105 11.99 -8.70 4.51
C GLN A 105 11.09 -8.85 3.27
N ALA A 106 11.68 -9.01 2.08
CA ALA A 106 10.92 -9.19 0.85
C ALA A 106 10.21 -10.56 0.82
N LEU A 107 10.82 -11.59 1.42
CA LEU A 107 10.17 -12.89 1.62
C LEU A 107 8.96 -12.79 2.55
N THR A 108 9.11 -12.06 3.67
CA THR A 108 8.02 -11.80 4.62
C THR A 108 6.88 -11.04 3.94
N ASN A 109 7.20 -9.97 3.21
CA ASN A 109 6.22 -9.18 2.47
C ASN A 109 5.47 -10.05 1.44
N LEU A 110 6.18 -10.93 0.73
CA LEU A 110 5.59 -11.83 -0.27
C LEU A 110 4.68 -12.91 0.33
N GLN A 111 4.99 -13.39 1.53
CA GLN A 111 4.12 -14.31 2.29
C GLN A 111 2.90 -13.59 2.87
N ASP A 112 3.06 -12.33 3.26
CA ASP A 112 1.98 -11.51 3.80
C ASP A 112 1.08 -10.91 2.72
N MET A 113 1.47 -10.97 1.44
CA MET A 113 0.63 -10.53 0.32
C MET A 113 -0.74 -11.17 0.40
N ARG A 114 -1.77 -10.32 0.31
CA ARG A 114 -3.16 -10.75 0.35
C ARG A 114 -3.74 -10.86 -1.05
N ASP A 115 -4.85 -11.57 -1.15
CA ASP A 115 -5.59 -11.65 -2.40
C ASP A 115 -6.19 -10.29 -2.77
N LYS A 116 -6.55 -10.13 -4.05
CA LYS A 116 -7.04 -8.87 -4.61
C LYS A 116 -8.25 -8.28 -3.86
N SER A 117 -9.09 -9.11 -3.24
CA SER A 117 -10.29 -8.64 -2.52
C SER A 117 -9.96 -7.72 -1.35
N TYR A 118 -8.78 -7.86 -0.73
CA TYR A 118 -8.34 -6.95 0.32
C TYR A 118 -8.10 -5.55 -0.24
N SER A 119 -7.39 -5.43 -1.36
CA SER A 119 -7.16 -4.14 -2.02
C SER A 119 -8.47 -3.50 -2.48
N GLU A 120 -9.39 -4.31 -3.02
CA GLU A 120 -10.73 -3.84 -3.41
C GLU A 120 -11.56 -3.35 -2.21
N ALA A 121 -11.42 -3.99 -1.05
CA ALA A 121 -12.05 -3.54 0.19
C ALA A 121 -11.43 -2.22 0.69
N MET A 122 -10.09 -2.09 0.68
CA MET A 122 -9.41 -0.85 1.08
C MET A 122 -9.86 0.33 0.22
N ALA A 123 -10.03 0.13 -1.10
CA ALA A 123 -10.50 1.15 -2.03
C ALA A 123 -11.93 1.68 -1.72
N LYS A 124 -12.72 0.93 -0.94
CA LYS A 124 -14.09 1.26 -0.53
C LYS A 124 -14.16 1.93 0.85
N ILE A 125 -13.05 2.05 1.56
CA ILE A 125 -13.00 2.75 2.85
C ILE A 125 -13.40 4.23 2.63
N PRO A 126 -14.36 4.77 3.40
CA PRO A 126 -14.75 6.18 3.29
C PRO A 126 -13.57 7.10 3.63
N GLN A 127 -13.50 8.21 2.92
CA GLN A 127 -12.45 9.22 3.08
C GLN A 127 -13.07 10.55 3.47
N TYR A 128 -12.53 11.19 4.50
CA TYR A 128 -12.97 12.50 4.98
C TYR A 128 -11.79 13.45 5.06
N VAL A 129 -12.09 14.74 4.91
CA VAL A 129 -11.12 15.82 5.08
C VAL A 129 -11.48 16.56 6.35
N PHE A 130 -10.49 16.74 7.22
CA PHE A 130 -10.62 17.54 8.43
C PHE A 130 -9.72 18.76 8.31
N SER A 131 -10.30 19.96 8.34
CA SER A 131 -9.55 21.21 8.28
C SER A 131 -9.11 21.67 9.67
N PHE A 132 -7.97 22.34 9.76
CA PHE A 132 -7.55 23.04 10.97
C PHE A 132 -7.00 24.44 10.66
N ILE A 133 -7.20 25.35 11.61
CA ILE A 133 -6.67 26.72 11.55
C ILE A 133 -5.21 26.68 11.99
N ARG A 134 -4.30 27.24 11.17
CA ARG A 134 -2.92 27.48 11.61
C ARG A 134 -2.94 28.68 12.56
N THR A 135 -2.75 28.46 13.86
CA THR A 135 -2.51 29.54 14.81
C THR A 135 -1.15 30.18 14.48
N GLY A 136 -1.18 31.37 13.87
CA GLY A 136 -0.01 32.09 13.38
C GLY A 136 -0.29 33.18 12.35
N GLN A 137 -1.52 33.26 11.81
CA GLN A 137 -1.95 34.40 11.01
C GLN A 137 -2.73 35.34 11.91
N ALA A 138 -2.06 36.39 12.40
CA ALA A 138 -2.72 37.51 13.04
C ALA A 138 -3.80 38.04 12.09
N ALA A 139 -5.02 38.22 12.63
CA ALA A 139 -6.02 39.03 11.97
C ALA A 139 -5.43 40.43 11.81
N SER A 140 -5.15 40.83 10.58
CA SER A 140 -4.94 42.24 10.25
C SER A 140 -6.32 42.81 9.98
N ASP A 141 -6.78 43.64 10.92
CA ASP A 141 -7.94 44.53 10.77
C ASP A 141 -7.76 45.52 9.60
#